data_AF-A0A9N9BG47-F1
#
_entry.id   AF-A0A9N9BG47-F1
#
_cell.length_a   1.000
_cell.length_b   1.000
_cell.length_c   1.000
_cell.angle_alpha   90.00
_cell.angle_beta   90.00
_cell.angle_gamma   90.00
#
_symmetry.space_group_name_H-M   'P 1'
#
loop_
_entity.id
_entity.type
_entity.pdbx_description
1 polymer ?
#
loop_
_entity_poly.entity_id
_entity_poly.type
_entity_poly.pdbx_seq_one_letter_code
_entity_poly.pdbx_strand_id
1 'polypeptide(L)'
;MPCRPSSNLLTVKLSPDPIVPGKTVAVTMSGTLAVDVPADPGSTLAEVAFLDTDYVPVIDPFSTDFCASEGIKCPIPAGTEFSTVLNVPVPASADLPSQFEIVVDIKDGKTEEFLGCALSDVLSPTLPNDDQ
;
A
#
# COMPACT_ATOMS: atom_id res chain seq x y z
N MET A 1 -14.27 4.66 6.33
CA MET A 1 -13.36 3.60 6.77
C MET A 1 -12.73 3.02 5.52
N PRO A 2 -11.42 3.25 5.29
CA PRO A 2 -10.75 2.93 4.04
C PRO A 2 -10.78 1.42 3.70
N CYS A 3 -10.60 0.53 4.69
CA CYS A 3 -10.84 -0.89 4.48
C CYS A 3 -12.33 -1.24 4.63
N ARG A 4 -12.92 -1.85 3.59
CA ARG A 4 -14.28 -2.41 3.66
C ARG A 4 -14.28 -3.71 4.45
N PRO A 5 -15.31 -3.97 5.28
CA PRO A 5 -15.41 -5.20 6.08
C PRO A 5 -15.50 -6.50 5.25
N SER A 6 -15.81 -6.41 3.95
CA SER A 6 -15.84 -7.55 3.03
C SER A 6 -14.47 -7.89 2.42
N SER A 7 -13.47 -7.01 2.56
CA SER A 7 -12.12 -7.24 2.02
C SER A 7 -11.27 -8.08 2.98
N ASN A 8 -10.36 -8.88 2.43
CA ASN A 8 -9.42 -9.64 3.23
C ASN A 8 -8.44 -8.70 3.94
N LEU A 9 -8.19 -8.93 5.23
CA LEU A 9 -7.19 -8.17 5.96
C LEU A 9 -5.78 -8.60 5.54
N LEU A 10 -4.99 -7.63 5.09
CA LEU A 10 -3.58 -7.83 4.76
C LEU A 10 -2.70 -7.51 5.98
N THR A 11 -1.49 -8.06 5.99
CA THR A 11 -0.42 -7.65 6.91
C THR A 11 0.55 -6.76 6.15
N VAL A 12 0.90 -5.60 6.72
CA VAL A 12 1.82 -4.63 6.10
C VAL A 12 3.00 -4.36 7.03
N LYS A 13 4.19 -4.22 6.45
CA LYS A 13 5.39 -3.70 7.10
C LYS A 13 6.04 -2.65 6.21
N LEU A 14 6.43 -1.54 6.82
CA LEU A 14 7.03 -0.39 6.15
C LEU A 14 8.51 -0.29 6.51
N SER A 15 9.36 0.06 5.54
CA SER A 15 10.77 0.32 5.78
C SER A 15 11.34 1.28 4.72
N PRO A 16 12.12 2.32 5.09
CA PRO A 16 12.48 2.71 6.46
C PRO A 16 11.30 3.36 7.21
N ASP A 17 11.36 3.29 8.53
CA ASP A 17 10.52 4.04 9.46
C ASP A 17 11.43 4.96 10.30
N PRO A 18 11.31 6.30 10.20
CA PRO A 18 10.28 7.03 9.46
C PRO A 18 10.47 7.03 7.95
N ILE A 19 9.36 7.26 7.26
CA ILE A 19 9.33 7.51 5.81
C ILE A 19 9.86 8.92 5.55
N VAL A 20 10.77 9.04 4.58
CA VAL A 20 11.45 10.29 4.26
C VAL A 20 11.14 10.66 2.80
N PRO A 21 10.61 11.88 2.53
CA PRO A 21 10.44 12.40 1.18
C PRO A 21 11.73 12.29 0.34
N GLY A 22 11.59 11.97 -0.94
CA GLY A 22 12.70 11.78 -1.87
C GLY A 22 13.40 10.42 -1.77
N LYS A 23 12.93 9.52 -0.89
CA LYS A 23 13.38 8.14 -0.81
C LYS A 23 12.28 7.17 -1.21
N THR A 24 12.68 5.94 -1.50
CA THR A 24 11.75 4.82 -1.70
C THR A 24 11.42 4.21 -0.33
N VAL A 25 10.14 3.95 -0.09
CA VAL A 25 9.68 3.09 1.00
C VAL A 25 9.36 1.70 0.46
N ALA A 26 9.89 0.68 1.12
CA ALA A 26 9.54 -0.72 0.91
C ALA A 26 8.29 -1.03 1.73
N VAL A 27 7.20 -1.36 1.04
CA VAL A 27 5.93 -1.79 1.61
C VAL A 27 5.84 -3.30 1.41
N THR A 28 6.21 -4.06 2.44
CA THR A 28 6.02 -5.51 2.44
C THR A 28 4.58 -5.80 2.79
N MET A 29 3.85 -6.46 1.90
CA MET A 29 2.49 -6.93 2.17
C MET A 29 2.40 -8.44 2.07
N SER A 30 1.53 -9.04 2.87
CA SER A 30 1.25 -10.47 2.83
C SER A 30 -0.17 -10.78 3.31
N GLY A 31 -0.73 -11.87 2.83
CA GLY A 31 -2.05 -12.33 3.25
C GLY A 31 -2.61 -13.41 2.33
N THR A 32 -3.93 -13.57 2.37
CA THR A 32 -4.71 -14.41 1.47
C THR A 32 -5.87 -13.59 0.91
N LEU A 33 -6.34 -13.90 -0.30
CA LEU A 33 -7.53 -13.29 -0.90
C LEU A 33 -8.68 -14.30 -0.98
N ALA A 34 -9.93 -13.85 -0.82
CA ALA A 34 -11.10 -14.74 -0.90
C ALA A 34 -11.50 -15.12 -2.34
N VAL A 35 -10.89 -14.50 -3.34
CA VAL A 35 -11.15 -14.73 -4.76
C VAL A 35 -9.87 -15.12 -5.49
N ASP A 36 -10.03 -15.71 -6.67
CA ASP A 36 -8.91 -16.02 -7.55
C ASP A 36 -8.31 -14.74 -8.14
N VAL A 37 -6.98 -14.69 -8.22
CA VAL A 37 -6.24 -13.66 -8.95
C VAL A 37 -5.95 -14.20 -10.36
N PRO A 38 -6.49 -13.58 -11.42
CA PRO A 38 -6.24 -14.00 -12.79
C PRO A 38 -4.78 -13.76 -13.19
N ALA A 39 -4.33 -14.41 -14.27
CA ALA A 39 -3.00 -14.15 -14.85
C ALA A 39 -3.00 -12.98 -15.85
N ASP A 40 -4.16 -12.38 -16.12
CA ASP A 40 -4.31 -11.32 -17.10
C ASP A 40 -3.63 -10.03 -16.60
N PRO A 41 -2.70 -9.42 -17.36
CA PRO A 41 -2.06 -8.19 -16.95
C PRO A 41 -3.08 -7.07 -16.66
N GLY A 42 -2.89 -6.36 -15.56
CA GLY A 42 -3.78 -5.31 -15.09
C GLY A 42 -5.14 -5.78 -14.59
N SER A 43 -5.44 -7.09 -14.51
CA SER A 43 -6.69 -7.57 -13.92
C SER A 43 -6.74 -7.38 -12.42
N THR A 44 -5.58 -7.26 -11.77
CA THR A 44 -5.47 -7.06 -10.33
C THR A 44 -4.37 -6.05 -10.08
N LEU A 45 -4.72 -4.97 -9.37
CA LEU A 45 -3.82 -3.87 -9.07
C LEU A 45 -3.50 -3.85 -7.59
N ALA A 46 -2.26 -3.53 -7.25
CA ALA A 46 -1.86 -3.19 -5.90
C ALA A 46 -1.67 -1.69 -5.80
N GLU A 47 -2.26 -1.07 -4.78
CA GLU A 47 -2.24 0.37 -4.57
C GLU A 47 -1.73 0.71 -3.16
N VAL A 48 -0.97 1.79 -3.06
CA VAL A 48 -0.50 2.37 -1.79
C VAL A 48 -0.83 3.85 -1.78
N ALA A 49 -1.64 4.27 -0.82
CA ALA A 49 -2.03 5.66 -0.62
C ALA A 49 -1.51 6.17 0.73
N PHE A 50 -1.02 7.41 0.73
CA PHE A 50 -0.63 8.15 1.92
C PHE A 50 -1.74 9.15 2.19
N LEU A 51 -2.41 9.03 3.33
CA LEU A 51 -3.59 9.82 3.67
C LEU A 51 -3.33 10.67 4.91
N ASP A 52 -3.88 11.88 4.94
CA ASP A 52 -3.96 12.64 6.19
C ASP A 52 -5.00 12.04 7.15
N THR A 53 -5.17 12.67 8.32
CA THR A 53 -6.15 12.23 9.33
C THR A 53 -7.61 12.38 8.89
N ASP A 54 -7.88 13.08 7.78
CA ASP A 54 -9.20 13.22 7.16
C ASP A 54 -9.40 12.23 5.99
N TYR A 55 -8.48 11.28 5.81
CA TYR A 55 -8.46 10.28 4.74
C TYR A 55 -8.29 10.87 3.33
N VAL A 56 -7.68 12.06 3.21
CA VAL A 56 -7.38 12.69 1.92
C VAL A 56 -5.95 12.34 1.50
N PRO A 57 -5.73 11.93 0.23
CA PRO A 57 -4.38 11.67 -0.26
C PRO A 57 -3.48 12.90 -0.15
N VAL A 58 -2.34 12.76 0.55
CA VAL A 58 -1.32 13.82 0.68
C VAL A 58 -0.31 13.81 -0.46
N ILE A 59 -0.21 12.67 -1.15
CA ILE A 59 0.50 12.52 -2.42
C ILE A 59 -0.31 11.62 -3.36
N ASP A 60 0.02 11.64 -4.65
CA ASP A 60 -0.60 10.75 -5.64
C ASP A 60 -0.43 9.28 -5.23
N PRO A 61 -1.50 8.47 -5.23
CA PRO A 61 -1.41 7.05 -4.90
C PRO A 61 -0.48 6.31 -5.86
N PHE A 62 0.34 5.42 -5.31
CA PHE A 62 1.14 4.50 -6.11
C PHE A 62 0.27 3.32 -6.53
N SER A 63 0.24 3.01 -7.82
CA SER A 63 -0.50 1.86 -8.35
C SER A 63 0.38 1.04 -9.29
N THR A 64 0.31 -0.28 -9.16
CA THR A 64 1.04 -1.22 -10.02
C THR A 64 0.22 -2.48 -10.29
N ASP A 65 0.57 -3.20 -11.35
CA ASP A 65 0.08 -4.55 -11.57
C ASP A 65 0.59 -5.48 -10.45
N PHE A 66 -0.35 -6.09 -9.72
CA PHE A 66 -0.03 -7.00 -8.61
C PHE A 66 0.70 -8.25 -9.11
N CYS A 67 0.32 -8.77 -10.27
CA CYS A 67 0.93 -9.97 -10.86
C CYS A 67 2.35 -9.73 -11.39
N ALA A 68 2.72 -8.47 -11.63
CA ALA A 68 4.08 -8.08 -11.99
C ALA A 68 4.98 -7.80 -10.77
N SER A 69 4.42 -7.83 -9.56
CA SER A 69 5.16 -7.54 -8.33
C SER A 69 6.13 -8.67 -7.96
N GLU A 70 7.25 -8.31 -7.33
CA GLU A 70 8.29 -9.27 -6.97
C GLU A 70 7.76 -10.34 -6.00
N GLY A 71 8.02 -11.62 -6.29
CA GLY A 71 7.56 -12.73 -5.47
C GLY A 71 6.13 -13.20 -5.76
N ILE A 72 5.35 -12.46 -6.56
CA ILE A 72 4.03 -12.88 -7.00
C ILE A 72 4.13 -13.72 -8.28
N LYS A 73 3.36 -14.81 -8.32
CA LYS A 73 3.18 -15.65 -9.50
C LYS A 73 1.70 -15.90 -9.71
N CYS A 74 1.14 -15.22 -10.70
CA CYS A 74 -0.24 -15.43 -11.12
C CYS A 74 -0.36 -16.60 -12.11
N PRO A 75 -1.51 -17.29 -12.15
CA PRO A 75 -2.70 -17.06 -11.33
C PRO A 75 -2.52 -17.53 -9.88
N ILE A 76 -3.19 -16.86 -8.94
CA ILE A 76 -3.19 -17.25 -7.51
C ILE A 76 -4.61 -17.72 -7.14
N PRO A 77 -4.80 -18.99 -6.72
CA PRO A 77 -6.10 -19.46 -6.26
C PRO A 77 -6.54 -18.79 -4.96
N ALA A 78 -7.85 -18.61 -4.80
CA ALA A 78 -8.46 -18.12 -3.57
C ALA A 78 -7.95 -18.89 -2.33
N GLY A 79 -7.69 -18.16 -1.24
CA GLY A 79 -7.19 -18.69 0.02
C GLY A 79 -5.69 -19.03 0.03
N THR A 80 -4.98 -18.84 -1.08
CA THR A 80 -3.53 -19.06 -1.14
C THR A 80 -2.77 -17.90 -0.50
N GLU A 81 -1.76 -18.21 0.33
CA GLU A 81 -0.89 -17.20 0.92
C GLU A 81 0.04 -16.58 -0.13
N PHE A 82 0.20 -15.26 -0.06
CA PHE A 82 1.17 -14.51 -0.83
C PHE A 82 1.98 -13.58 0.05
N SER A 83 3.17 -13.19 -0.44
CA SER A 83 3.97 -12.11 0.12
C SER A 83 4.72 -11.41 -1.00
N THR A 84 4.73 -10.08 -0.96
CA THR A 84 5.40 -9.23 -1.95
C THR A 84 5.92 -7.96 -1.29
N VAL A 85 6.87 -7.30 -1.96
CA VAL A 85 7.39 -5.99 -1.58
C VAL A 85 7.10 -5.01 -2.70
N LEU A 86 6.37 -3.94 -2.38
CA LEU A 86 6.22 -2.79 -3.27
C LEU A 86 7.25 -1.72 -2.92
N ASN A 87 8.02 -1.30 -3.91
CA ASN A 87 8.99 -0.22 -3.78
C ASN A 87 8.34 1.09 -4.20
N VAL A 88 7.79 1.83 -3.25
CA VAL A 88 7.01 3.04 -3.49
C VAL A 88 7.92 4.27 -3.43
N PRO A 89 8.13 5.00 -4.54
CA PRO A 89 8.90 6.24 -4.53
C PRO A 89 8.08 7.35 -3.87
N VAL A 90 8.63 7.97 -2.82
CA VAL A 90 8.03 9.16 -2.21
C VAL A 90 8.65 10.40 -2.86
N PRO A 91 7.86 11.30 -3.48
CA PRO A 91 8.40 12.51 -4.08
C PRO A 91 9.20 13.35 -3.09
N ALA A 92 10.29 13.98 -3.54
CA ALA A 92 11.07 14.88 -2.69
C ALA A 92 10.27 16.14 -2.25
N SER A 93 9.25 16.50 -3.02
CA SER A 93 8.31 17.60 -2.73
C SER A 93 7.09 17.14 -1.91
N ALA A 94 7.05 15.89 -1.45
CA ALA A 94 5.94 15.40 -0.63
C ALA A 94 5.90 16.14 0.71
N ASP A 95 4.76 16.73 1.03
CA ASP A 95 4.49 17.34 2.33
C ASP A 95 3.76 16.30 3.20
N LEU A 96 4.54 15.41 3.82
CA LEU A 96 3.99 14.39 4.71
C LEU A 96 3.74 15.01 6.09
N PRO A 97 2.49 15.03 6.59
CA PRO A 97 2.21 15.60 7.90
C PRO A 97 2.86 14.78 9.02
N SER A 98 2.89 15.33 10.23
CA SER A 98 3.47 14.66 11.40
C SER A 98 2.79 13.34 11.74
N GLN A 99 1.51 13.21 11.37
CA GLN A 99 0.72 11.99 11.46
C GLN A 99 0.00 11.81 10.14
N PHE A 100 0.16 10.63 9.54
CA PHE A 100 -0.56 10.21 8.34
C PHE A 100 -0.82 8.71 8.41
N GLU A 101 -1.74 8.25 7.59
CA GLU A 101 -2.05 6.83 7.44
C GLU A 101 -1.52 6.32 6.10
N ILE A 102 -1.13 5.05 6.06
CA ILE A 102 -0.89 4.34 4.81
C ILE A 102 -1.97 3.29 4.63
N VAL A 103 -2.66 3.37 3.50
CA VAL A 103 -3.56 2.32 3.02
C VAL A 103 -2.84 1.51 1.95
N VAL A 104 -2.92 0.19 2.08
CA VAL A 104 -2.43 -0.74 1.08
C VAL A 104 -3.59 -1.61 0.64
N ASP A 105 -3.89 -1.57 -0.65
CA ASP A 105 -5.03 -2.26 -1.24
C ASP A 105 -4.61 -3.19 -2.37
N ILE A 106 -5.35 -4.28 -2.52
CA ILE A 106 -5.40 -5.08 -3.74
C ILE A 106 -6.81 -4.96 -4.29
N LYS A 107 -6.95 -4.52 -5.54
CA LYS A 107 -8.24 -4.31 -6.19
C LYS A 107 -8.35 -5.02 -7.53
N ASP A 108 -9.58 -5.34 -7.92
CA ASP A 108 -9.88 -5.74 -9.29
C ASP A 108 -9.65 -4.55 -10.23
N GLY A 109 -8.84 -4.75 -11.27
CA GLY A 109 -8.45 -3.68 -12.19
C GLY A 109 -9.55 -3.24 -13.16
N LYS A 110 -10.68 -3.94 -13.22
CA LYS A 110 -11.84 -3.61 -14.08
C LYS A 110 -12.98 -3.01 -13.27
N THR A 111 -13.28 -3.56 -12.10
CA THR A 111 -14.42 -3.14 -11.26
C THR A 111 -14.01 -2.18 -10.15
N GLU A 112 -12.71 -2.05 -9.88
CA GLU A 112 -12.14 -1.32 -8.72
C GLU A 112 -12.63 -1.85 -7.37
N GLU A 113 -13.12 -3.09 -7.32
CA GLU A 113 -13.52 -3.72 -6.08
C GLU A 113 -12.31 -4.12 -5.24
N PHE A 114 -12.32 -3.75 -3.95
CA PHE A 114 -11.27 -4.10 -2.98
C PHE A 114 -11.32 -5.59 -2.65
N LEU A 115 -10.25 -6.31 -2.99
CA LEU A 115 -10.06 -7.73 -2.72
C LEU A 115 -9.33 -7.95 -1.39
N GLY A 116 -8.40 -7.07 -1.06
CA GLY A 116 -7.69 -7.05 0.22
C GLY A 116 -7.27 -5.63 0.59
N CYS A 117 -7.21 -5.35 1.90
CA CYS A 117 -6.86 -4.04 2.43
C CYS A 117 -6.08 -4.16 3.74
N ALA A 118 -5.16 -3.23 3.98
CA ALA A 118 -4.54 -2.99 5.26
C ALA A 118 -4.36 -1.50 5.52
N LEU A 119 -4.36 -1.15 6.81
CA LEU A 119 -4.12 0.19 7.31
C LEU A 119 -2.93 0.18 8.26
N SER A 120 -2.06 1.16 8.14
CA SER A 120 -0.95 1.40 9.05
C SER A 120 -0.91 2.87 9.44
N ASP A 121 -1.03 3.15 10.73
CA ASP A 121 -0.76 4.47 11.28
C ASP A 121 0.75 4.75 11.24
N VAL A 122 1.15 5.91 10.70
CA VAL A 122 2.55 6.33 10.65
C VAL A 122 2.71 7.63 11.43
N LEU A 123 3.66 7.62 12.37
CA LEU A 123 4.07 8.79 13.13
C LEU A 123 5.44 9.22 12.64
N SER A 124 5.52 10.39 12.00
CA SER A 124 6.80 11.00 11.67
C SER A 124 7.44 11.48 12.98
N PRO A 125 8.69 11.10 13.31
CA PRO A 125 9.40 11.71 14.41
C PRO A 125 9.57 13.18 14.09
N THR A 126 9.20 14.03 15.04
CA THR A 126 9.52 15.45 15.00
C THR A 126 11.03 15.56 14.81
N LEU A 127 11.48 16.09 13.66
CA LEU A 127 12.85 16.55 13.54
C LEU A 127 13.06 17.54 14.70
N PRO A 128 14.08 17.36 15.56
CA PRO A 128 14.39 18.38 16.55
C PRO A 128 14.66 19.67 15.79
N ASN A 129 13.90 20.72 16.12
CA ASN A 129 14.10 22.06 15.59
C ASN A 129 15.59 22.40 15.69
N ASP A 130 16.23 22.64 14.55
CA ASP A 130 17.52 23.32 14.52
C ASP A 130 17.21 24.78 14.86
N ASP A 131 17.38 25.10 16.15
CA ASP A 131 17.35 26.45 16.70
C ASP A 131 18.49 27.25 16.06
N GLN A 132 18.14 28.19 15.19
CA GLN A 132 19.04 29.25 14.72
C GLN A 132 18.37 30.61 14.78
#